data_AF-A0A556C565-F1
#
_entry.id   AF-A0A556C565-F1
#
_cell.length_a   1.000
_cell.length_b   1.000
_cell.length_c   1.000
_cell.angle_alpha   90.00
_cell.angle_beta   90.00
_cell.angle_gamma   90.00
#
_symmetry.space_group_name_H-M   'P 1'
#
loop_
_entity.id
_entity.type
_entity.pdbx_description
1 polymer ?
#
loop_
_entity_poly.entity_id
_entity_poly.type
_entity_poly.pdbx_seq_one_letter_code
_entity_poly.pdbx_strand_id
1 'polypeptide(L)'
;MGAKDWSQDKREAIANDPDNLIAVDGPANQSKSDLGPEDWMPTDSGNPAYDCTFVARYAFVADKYELPVTPADHKAMTSTIETCEN
;
A
#
# COMPACT_ATOMS: atom_id res chain seq x y z
N MET A 1 13.84 -3.84 2.88
CA MET A 1 12.83 -4.86 2.54
C MET A 1 12.64 -4.87 1.03
N GLY A 2 12.04 -5.90 0.44
CA GLY A 2 11.64 -5.85 -0.97
C GLY A 2 12.03 -7.06 -1.81
N ALA A 3 11.75 -6.97 -3.10
CA ALA A 3 11.80 -8.06 -4.07
C ALA A 3 13.21 -8.42 -4.60
N LYS A 4 14.26 -8.23 -3.81
CA LYS A 4 15.66 -8.42 -4.27
C LYS A 4 15.97 -9.86 -4.67
N ASP A 5 15.37 -10.83 -3.99
CA ASP A 5 15.58 -12.26 -4.20
C ASP A 5 14.51 -12.86 -5.12
N TRP A 6 13.62 -12.03 -5.67
CA TRP A 6 12.54 -12.49 -6.55
C TRP A 6 13.04 -12.70 -7.97
N SER A 7 12.43 -13.67 -8.67
CA SER A 7 12.60 -13.81 -10.11
C SER A 7 12.15 -12.52 -10.82
N GLN A 8 12.68 -12.30 -12.02
CA GLN A 8 12.21 -11.21 -12.87
C GLN A 8 10.70 -11.31 -13.12
N ASP A 9 10.19 -12.50 -13.45
CA ASP A 9 8.77 -12.75 -13.69
C ASP A 9 7.89 -12.36 -12.50
N LYS A 10 8.32 -12.65 -11.26
CA LYS A 10 7.56 -12.26 -10.05
C LYS A 10 7.54 -10.73 -9.88
N ARG A 11 8.65 -10.05 -10.20
CA ARG A 11 8.74 -8.58 -10.16
C ARG A 11 7.86 -7.92 -11.23
N GLU A 12 7.83 -8.48 -12.44
CA GLU A 12 6.96 -7.99 -13.52
C GLU A 12 5.48 -8.25 -13.20
N ALA A 13 5.16 -9.38 -12.59
CA ALA A 13 3.79 -9.70 -12.18
C ALA A 13 3.24 -8.68 -11.18
N ILE A 14 3.98 -8.35 -10.10
CA ILE A 14 3.50 -7.36 -9.12
C ILE A 14 3.44 -5.94 -9.69
N ALA A 15 4.36 -5.58 -10.59
CA ALA A 15 4.40 -4.26 -11.20
C ALA A 15 3.23 -4.00 -12.16
N ASN A 16 2.64 -5.06 -12.71
CA ASN A 16 1.54 -4.99 -13.67
C ASN A 16 0.20 -5.51 -13.12
N ASP A 17 0.14 -5.86 -11.83
CA ASP A 17 -1.07 -6.38 -11.21
C ASP A 17 -2.12 -5.27 -11.06
N PRO A 18 -3.33 -5.40 -11.66
CA PRO A 18 -4.41 -4.42 -11.48
C PRO A 18 -4.81 -4.21 -10.03
N ASP A 19 -4.61 -5.20 -9.15
CA ASP A 19 -4.87 -5.05 -7.72
C ASP A 19 -3.87 -4.08 -7.05
N ASN A 20 -2.67 -3.94 -7.62
CA ASN A 20 -1.59 -3.05 -7.17
C ASN A 20 -1.53 -1.73 -7.97
N LEU A 21 -2.40 -1.52 -8.97
CA LEU A 21 -2.37 -0.35 -9.86
C LEU A 21 -3.59 0.55 -9.67
N ILE A 22 -3.32 1.85 -9.53
CA ILE A 22 -4.34 2.91 -9.48
C ILE A 22 -3.85 4.13 -10.27
N ALA A 23 -4.77 4.80 -10.95
CA ALA A 23 -4.50 6.12 -11.51
C ALA A 23 -4.58 7.17 -10.39
N VAL A 24 -3.51 7.94 -10.21
CA VAL A 24 -3.38 9.01 -9.22
C VAL A 24 -2.69 10.21 -9.83
N ASP A 25 -2.73 11.36 -9.15
CA ASP A 25 -1.94 12.52 -9.55
C ASP A 25 -0.43 12.24 -9.36
N GLY A 26 0.38 12.86 -10.21
CA GLY A 26 1.83 12.68 -10.21
C GLY A 26 2.51 13.04 -8.87
N PRO A 27 2.19 14.20 -8.26
CA PRO A 27 2.71 14.57 -6.95
C PRO A 27 2.41 13.56 -5.84
N ALA A 28 1.19 13.03 -5.75
CA ALA A 28 0.85 11.98 -4.77
C ALA A 28 1.70 10.72 -4.97
N ASN A 29 1.86 10.26 -6.22
CA ASN A 29 2.72 9.11 -6.51
C ASN A 29 4.19 9.34 -6.14
N GLN A 30 4.71 10.55 -6.40
CA GLN A 30 6.08 10.94 -6.02
C GLN A 30 6.24 11.05 -4.50
N SER A 31 5.26 11.61 -3.81
CA SER A 31 5.26 11.74 -2.35
C SER A 31 5.21 10.38 -1.67
N LYS A 32 4.49 9.41 -2.23
CA LYS A 32 4.45 8.04 -1.72
C LYS A 32 5.78 7.33 -1.91
N SER A 33 6.37 7.37 -3.12
CA SER A 33 7.58 6.59 -3.44
C SER A 33 7.43 5.11 -3.00
N ASP A 34 8.46 4.59 -2.32
CA ASP A 34 8.56 3.27 -1.68
C ASP A 34 8.16 3.28 -0.19
N LEU A 35 7.59 4.38 0.31
CA LEU A 35 7.12 4.50 1.69
C LEU A 35 5.94 3.56 1.96
N GLY A 36 5.92 3.02 3.18
CA GLY A 36 4.84 2.20 3.73
C GLY A 36 3.79 3.04 4.47
N PRO A 37 2.69 2.41 4.93
CA PRO A 37 1.59 3.07 5.64
C PRO A 37 1.97 3.84 6.92
N GLU A 38 3.10 3.52 7.55
CA GLU A 38 3.58 4.33 8.68
C GLU A 38 4.07 5.71 8.24
N ASP A 39 4.86 5.75 7.16
CA ASP A 39 5.52 6.96 6.67
C ASP A 39 4.64 7.78 5.71
N TRP A 40 3.67 7.13 5.05
CA TRP A 40 2.83 7.77 4.06
C TRP A 40 1.40 7.20 4.01
N MET A 41 0.42 8.10 4.03
CA MET A 41 -1.01 7.81 3.86
C MET A 41 -1.66 8.86 2.97
N PRO A 42 -2.73 8.54 2.22
CA PRO A 42 -3.40 9.46 1.31
C PRO A 42 -4.36 10.43 2.03
N THR A 43 -4.01 10.90 3.23
CA THR A 43 -4.87 11.75 4.08
C THR A 43 -5.21 13.09 3.41
N ASP A 44 -4.28 13.59 2.58
CA ASP A 44 -4.42 14.85 1.86
C ASP A 44 -5.38 14.76 0.66
N SER A 45 -5.91 13.56 0.36
CA SER A 45 -6.89 13.33 -0.71
C SER A 45 -8.25 14.02 -0.47
N GLY A 46 -8.51 14.49 0.76
CA GLY A 46 -9.81 15.05 1.14
C GLY A 46 -10.93 14.00 1.23
N ASN A 47 -10.59 12.71 1.12
CA ASN A 47 -11.52 11.59 1.26
C ASN A 47 -11.05 10.62 2.35
N PRO A 48 -11.50 10.80 3.61
CA PRO A 48 -11.13 9.92 4.72
C PRO A 48 -11.48 8.44 4.50
N ALA A 49 -12.53 8.14 3.73
CA ALA A 49 -12.89 6.76 3.41
C ALA A 49 -11.86 6.08 2.49
N TYR A 50 -11.04 6.86 1.79
CA TYR A 50 -9.99 6.32 0.93
C TYR A 50 -8.82 5.74 1.74
N ASP A 51 -8.57 6.22 2.96
CA ASP A 51 -7.53 5.67 3.84
C ASP A 51 -7.79 4.19 4.12
N CYS A 52 -9.06 3.83 4.39
CA CYS A 52 -9.52 2.45 4.56
C CYS A 52 -9.30 1.59 3.31
N THR A 53 -9.65 2.15 2.14
CA THR A 53 -9.46 1.47 0.86
C THR A 53 -7.97 1.23 0.58
N PHE A 54 -7.13 2.21 0.89
CA PHE A 54 -5.69 2.14 0.71
C PHE A 54 -5.06 1.05 1.60
N VAL A 55 -5.34 1.04 2.91
CA VAL A 55 -4.77 0.02 3.82
C VAL A 55 -5.27 -1.38 3.51
N ALA A 56 -6.54 -1.53 3.11
CA ALA A 56 -7.08 -2.82 2.69
C ALA A 56 -6.39 -3.35 1.43
N ARG A 57 -6.19 -2.48 0.42
CA ARG A 57 -5.45 -2.84 -0.81
C ARG A 57 -3.98 -3.14 -0.51
N TYR A 58 -3.32 -2.35 0.33
CA TYR A 58 -1.93 -2.58 0.73
C TYR A 58 -1.78 -3.96 1.41
N ALA A 59 -2.68 -4.27 2.36
CA ALA A 59 -2.71 -5.59 3.02
C ALA A 59 -2.90 -6.73 2.02
N PHE A 60 -3.85 -6.59 1.10
CA PHE A 60 -4.15 -7.60 0.10
C PHE A 60 -2.96 -7.88 -0.83
N VAL A 61 -2.32 -6.82 -1.35
CA VAL A 61 -1.14 -6.98 -2.23
C VAL A 61 0.05 -7.56 -1.44
N ALA A 62 0.25 -7.13 -0.20
CA ALA A 62 1.32 -7.65 0.64
C ALA A 62 1.14 -9.16 0.91
N ASP A 63 -0.08 -9.59 1.21
CA ASP A 63 -0.42 -11.02 1.39
C ASP A 63 -0.25 -11.81 0.08
N LYS A 64 -0.85 -11.34 -1.02
CA LYS A 64 -0.81 -11.99 -2.35
C LYS A 64 0.61 -12.27 -2.84
N TYR A 65 1.56 -11.39 -2.54
CA TYR A 65 2.95 -11.51 -3.00
C TYR A 65 3.95 -11.90 -1.91
N GLU A 66 3.49 -12.14 -0.69
CA GLU A 66 4.32 -12.45 0.48
C GLU A 66 5.37 -11.35 0.76
N LEU A 67 4.95 -10.08 0.64
CA LEU A 67 5.79 -8.94 1.00
C LEU A 67 5.84 -8.80 2.52
N PRO A 68 7.04 -8.59 3.10
CA PRO A 68 7.14 -8.30 4.52
C PRO A 68 6.52 -6.94 4.83
N VAL A 69 5.63 -6.90 5.82
CA VAL A 69 5.09 -5.67 6.41
C VAL A 69 5.83 -5.42 7.73
N THR A 70 6.33 -4.21 7.96
CA THR A 70 7.01 -3.91 9.23
C THR A 70 6.01 -3.88 10.38
N PRO A 71 6.46 -4.06 11.63
CA PRO A 71 5.60 -3.84 12.79
C PRO A 71 5.00 -2.43 12.85
N ALA A 72 5.72 -1.42 12.33
CA ALA A 72 5.26 -0.03 12.29
C ALA A 72 4.13 0.15 11.26
N ASP A 73 4.33 -0.33 10.04
CA ASP A 73 3.31 -0.34 8.98
C ASP A 73 2.07 -1.12 9.40
N HIS A 74 2.26 -2.31 9.99
CA HIS A 74 1.16 -3.14 10.47
C HIS A 74 0.34 -2.38 11.51
N LYS A 75 1.00 -1.70 12.46
CA LYS A 75 0.32 -0.88 13.47
C LYS A 75 -0.47 0.26 12.81
N ALA A 76 0.13 0.99 11.88
CA ALA A 76 -0.54 2.07 11.16
C ALA A 76 -1.78 1.55 10.43
N MET A 77 -1.66 0.44 9.70
CA MET A 77 -2.77 -0.21 9.01
C MET A 77 -3.90 -0.60 9.96
N THR A 78 -3.59 -1.24 11.10
CA THR A 78 -4.61 -1.62 12.09
C THR A 78 -5.32 -0.43 12.70
N SER A 79 -4.58 0.64 13.04
CA SER A 79 -5.17 1.86 13.58
C SER A 79 -6.07 2.56 12.57
N THR A 80 -5.73 2.55 11.28
CA THR A 80 -6.63 3.06 10.23
C THR A 80 -7.89 2.22 10.12
N ILE A 81 -7.77 0.87 10.10
CA ILE A 81 -8.92 -0.03 9.99
C ILE A 81 -9.92 0.16 11.13
N GLU A 82 -9.45 0.42 12.35
CA GLU A 82 -10.31 0.68 13.51
C GLU A 82 -11.18 1.95 13.37
N THR A 83 -10.77 2.88 12.50
CA THR A 83 -11.51 4.12 12.22
C THR A 83 -12.46 4.02 11.02
N CYS A 84 -12.42 2.90 10.29
CA CYS A 84 -13.27 2.68 9.14
C CYS A 84 -14.72 2.42 9.57
N GLU A 85 -15.66 3.21 9.04
CA GLU A 85 -17.09 2.99 9.27
C GLU A 85 -17.53 1.65 8.62
N ASN A 86 -18.37 0.88 9.32
CA ASN A 86 -18.98 -0.35 8.82
C ASN A 86 -20.07 -0.09 7.78
#